data_AF-A0A376U546-F1
#
_entry.id   AF-A0A376U546-F1
#
_cell.length_a   1.000
_cell.length_b   1.000
_cell.length_c   1.000
_cell.angle_alpha   90.00
_cell.angle_beta   90.00
_cell.angle_gamma   90.00
#
_symmetry.space_group_name_H-M   'P 1'
#
loop_
_entity.id
_entity.type
_entity.pdbx_description
1 polymer ?
#
loop_
_entity_poly.entity_id
_entity_poly.type
_entity_poly.pdbx_seq_one_letter_code
_entity_poly.pdbx_strand_id
1 'polypeptide(L)'
;MMGAVSIDLGLDDSALDASFVMGGAVRELFLKYGGTIDGTLLRFAGEYYTDAESDLYEIEMRGRVTEIDMGKPNRAKPHHTLTLSKTPTTS
;
A
#
# COMPACT_ATOMS: atom_id res chain seq x y z
N MET A 1 9.78 35.59 18.74
CA MET A 1 8.80 35.26 17.69
C MET A 1 7.64 34.54 18.36
N MET A 2 6.40 35.04 18.22
CA MET A 2 5.21 34.47 18.86
C MET A 2 4.45 33.64 17.83
N GLY A 3 4.46 32.32 17.99
CA GLY A 3 3.71 31.36 17.17
C GLY A 3 4.55 30.62 16.12
N ALA A 4 4.42 29.29 16.10
CA ALA A 4 4.94 28.46 15.01
C ALA A 4 4.01 28.62 13.80
N VAL A 5 4.59 28.87 12.62
CA VAL A 5 3.87 28.90 11.34
C VAL A 5 4.20 27.61 10.61
N SER A 6 3.18 26.84 10.25
CA SER A 6 3.35 25.65 9.40
C SER A 6 3.71 26.09 7.99
N ILE A 7 4.83 25.58 7.46
CA ILE A 7 5.23 25.74 6.07
C ILE A 7 5.21 24.34 5.46
N ASP A 8 4.63 24.22 4.27
CA ASP A 8 4.57 22.96 3.53
C ASP A 8 5.97 22.59 3.02
N LEU A 9 6.47 21.42 3.45
CA LEU A 9 7.77 20.87 3.04
C LEU A 9 7.60 19.59 2.21
N GLY A 10 6.40 19.39 1.65
CA GLY A 10 6.07 18.18 0.91
C GLY A 10 5.55 17.06 1.82
N LEU A 11 5.48 15.89 1.22
CA LEU A 11 4.96 14.69 1.87
C LEU A 11 6.00 14.11 2.83
N ASP A 12 5.52 13.59 3.96
CA ASP A 12 6.34 12.85 4.90
C ASP A 12 6.91 11.57 4.26
N ASP A 13 8.03 11.07 4.78
CA ASP A 13 8.79 9.95 4.17
C ASP A 13 7.96 8.66 4.06
N SER A 14 6.98 8.48 4.95
CA SER A 14 6.05 7.33 4.98
C SER A 14 4.64 7.66 4.48
N ALA A 15 4.42 8.84 3.89
CA ALA A 15 3.10 9.29 3.48
C ALA A 15 2.46 8.44 2.37
N LEU A 16 3.27 7.68 1.61
CA LEU A 16 2.83 6.85 0.49
C LEU A 16 2.93 5.35 0.80
N ASP A 17 2.97 4.99 2.08
CA ASP A 17 2.96 3.60 2.50
C ASP A 17 1.54 3.02 2.43
N ALA A 18 1.40 1.83 1.84
CA ALA A 18 0.11 1.16 1.67
C ALA A 18 0.17 -0.26 2.21
N SER A 19 -0.88 -0.67 2.93
CA SER A 19 -1.03 -2.03 3.43
C SER A 19 -2.28 -2.71 2.88
N PHE A 20 -2.17 -3.98 2.52
CA PHE A 20 -3.30 -4.79 2.06
C PHE A 20 -3.18 -6.23 2.53
N VAL A 21 -4.32 -6.91 2.67
CA VAL A 21 -4.40 -8.27 3.19
C VAL A 21 -4.92 -9.22 2.11
N MET A 22 -4.20 -10.32 1.89
CA MET A 22 -4.57 -11.39 0.96
C MET A 22 -4.99 -12.64 1.74
N GLY A 23 -6.07 -13.31 1.31
CA GLY A 23 -6.60 -14.52 1.94
C GLY A 23 -5.81 -15.81 1.65
N GLY A 24 -4.53 -15.70 1.27
CA GLY A 24 -3.69 -16.83 0.89
C GLY A 24 -2.34 -16.38 0.34
N ALA A 25 -1.43 -17.35 0.15
CA ALA A 25 -0.08 -17.07 -0.32
C ALA A 25 -0.10 -16.72 -1.82
N VAL A 26 0.15 -15.46 -2.15
CA VAL A 26 0.23 -14.98 -3.53
C VAL A 26 1.69 -15.02 -3.99
N ARG A 27 2.06 -16.08 -4.74
CA ARG A 27 3.45 -16.32 -5.20
C ARG A 27 4.09 -15.11 -5.88
N GLU A 28 3.33 -14.36 -6.67
CA GLU A 28 3.86 -13.20 -7.40
C GLU A 28 4.36 -12.09 -6.47
N LEU A 29 3.69 -11.86 -5.33
CA LEU A 29 4.08 -10.85 -4.35
C LEU A 29 5.30 -11.28 -3.55
N PHE A 30 5.43 -12.58 -3.26
CA PHE A 30 6.65 -13.14 -2.69
C PHE A 30 7.86 -12.97 -3.61
N LEU A 31 7.69 -13.10 -4.93
CA LEU A 31 8.77 -12.91 -5.89
C LEU A 31 9.17 -11.44 -6.06
N LYS A 32 8.25 -10.50 -5.81
CA LYS A 32 8.50 -9.05 -5.88
C LYS A 32 9.00 -8.45 -4.55
N TYR A 33 9.10 -9.27 -3.50
CA TYR A 33 9.62 -8.85 -2.20
C TYR A 33 11.06 -8.33 -2.31
N GLY A 34 11.32 -7.15 -1.72
CA GLY A 34 12.65 -6.54 -1.75
C GLY A 34 13.13 -6.12 -3.15
N GLY A 35 12.21 -6.00 -4.12
CA GLY A 35 12.51 -5.55 -5.48
C GLY A 35 12.93 -4.08 -5.58
N THR A 36 13.07 -3.59 -6.81
CA THR A 36 13.39 -2.18 -7.10
C THR A 36 12.31 -1.24 -6.59
N ILE A 37 12.66 0.03 -6.35
CA ILE A 37 11.74 1.05 -5.81
C ILE A 37 10.46 1.19 -6.65
N ASP A 38 10.54 1.04 -7.98
CA ASP A 38 9.37 1.06 -8.88
C ASP A 38 8.98 -0.35 -9.40
N GLY A 39 9.42 -1.41 -8.73
CA GLY A 39 9.35 -2.79 -9.23
C GLY A 39 7.96 -3.43 -9.19
N THR A 40 7.02 -2.84 -8.44
CA THR A 40 5.66 -3.37 -8.29
C THR A 40 4.65 -2.28 -8.65
N LEU A 41 3.90 -2.50 -9.72
CA LEU A 41 2.69 -1.74 -10.03
C LEU A 41 1.49 -2.45 -9.42
N LEU A 42 0.76 -1.76 -8.56
CA LEU A 42 -0.47 -2.25 -7.95
C LEU A 42 -1.60 -1.29 -8.24
N ARG A 43 -2.75 -1.86 -8.59
CA ARG A 43 -3.98 -1.15 -8.88
C ARG A 43 -5.05 -1.65 -7.92
N PHE A 44 -5.54 -0.76 -7.05
CA PHE A 44 -6.69 -1.01 -6.20
C PHE A 44 -7.91 -0.45 -6.92
N ALA A 45 -8.75 -1.33 -7.47
CA ALA A 45 -10.03 -0.96 -8.05
C ALA A 45 -11.13 -1.36 -7.06
N GLY A 46 -11.98 -0.40 -6.69
CA GLY A 46 -13.10 -0.60 -5.79
C GLY A 46 -14.27 0.27 -6.18
N GLU A 47 -15.47 -0.14 -5.78
CA GLU A 47 -16.68 0.63 -5.99
C GLU A 47 -17.24 1.06 -4.63
N TYR A 48 -17.64 2.32 -4.53
CA TYR A 48 -18.48 2.77 -3.44
C TYR A 48 -19.92 2.77 -3.95
N TYR A 49 -20.72 1.88 -3.38
CA TYR A 49 -22.14 1.80 -3.67
C TYR A 49 -22.92 2.51 -2.57
N THR A 50 -23.76 3.45 -2.96
CA THR A 50 -24.88 3.97 -2.16
C THR A 50 -26.18 3.44 -2.75
N ASP A 51 -27.28 3.44 -1.99
CA ASP A 51 -28.54 2.78 -2.35
C ASP A 51 -29.09 3.10 -3.77
N ALA A 52 -28.64 4.17 -4.42
CA ALA A 52 -29.03 4.54 -5.78
C ALA A 52 -27.86 4.83 -6.75
N GLU A 53 -26.63 4.98 -6.30
CA GLU A 53 -25.49 5.44 -7.11
C GLU A 53 -24.22 4.66 -6.79
N SER A 54 -23.46 4.34 -7.83
CA SER A 54 -22.21 3.60 -7.74
C SER A 54 -21.09 4.43 -8.35
N ASP A 55 -20.07 4.71 -7.55
CA ASP A 55 -18.87 5.39 -7.98
C ASP A 55 -17.69 4.40 -8.00
N LEU A 56 -17.04 4.31 -9.16
CA LEU A 56 -15.84 3.50 -9.36
C LEU A 56 -14.60 4.32 -9.01
N TYR A 57 -13.78 3.79 -8.09
CA TYR A 57 -12.52 4.39 -7.70
C TYR A 57 -11.37 3.45 -8.00
N GLU A 58 -10.31 4.04 -8.57
CA GLU A 58 -9.10 3.31 -8.90
C GLU A 58 -7.88 4.05 -8.34
N ILE A 59 -7.05 3.32 -7.61
CA ILE A 59 -5.81 3.84 -7.03
C ILE A 59 -4.65 3.04 -7.61
N GLU A 60 -3.83 3.69 -8.43
CA GLU A 60 -2.61 3.11 -8.96
C GLU A 60 -1.39 3.54 -8.13
N MET A 61 -0.64 2.57 -7.64
CA MET A 61 0.57 2.79 -6.88
C MET A 61 1.74 2.01 -7.47
N ARG A 62 2.92 2.63 -7.41
CA ARG A 62 4.18 2.00 -7.77
C ARG A 62 5.10 2.08 -6.56
N GLY A 63 5.71 0.95 -6.23
CA GLY A 63 6.53 0.83 -5.05
C GLY A 63 7.25 -0.52 -5.00
N ARG A 64 7.86 -0.78 -3.85
CA ARG A 64 8.42 -2.08 -3.50
C ARG A 64 7.66 -2.67 -2.33
N VAL A 65 7.54 -3.99 -2.30
CA VAL A 65 7.03 -4.71 -1.13
C VAL A 65 8.13 -4.73 -0.08
N THR A 66 7.88 -4.10 1.07
CA THR A 66 8.83 -3.96 2.17
C THR A 66 8.62 -4.97 3.27
N GLU A 67 7.37 -5.40 3.49
CA GLU A 67 7.03 -6.33 4.56
C GLU A 67 6.03 -7.38 4.06
N ILE A 68 6.22 -8.61 4.54
CA ILE A 68 5.26 -9.70 4.40
C ILE A 68 5.05 -10.32 5.78
N ASP A 69 3.89 -10.06 6.38
CA ASP A 69 3.45 -10.77 7.58
C ASP A 69 2.56 -11.94 7.17
N MET A 70 2.98 -13.16 7.51
CA MET A 70 2.24 -14.38 7.18
C MET A 70 1.21 -14.78 8.25
N GLY A 71 1.13 -14.02 9.34
CA GLY A 71 0.27 -14.31 10.48
C GLY A 71 0.56 -15.68 11.11
N LYS A 72 -0.29 -16.08 12.07
CA LYS A 72 -0.27 -17.43 12.61
C LYS A 72 -1.10 -18.34 11.70
N PRO A 73 -0.56 -19.45 11.18
CA PRO A 73 -1.33 -20.33 10.30
C PRO A 73 -2.45 -21.00 11.10
N ASN A 74 -3.66 -20.47 11.00
CA ASN A 74 -4.84 -21.09 11.57
C ASN A 74 -5.51 -21.90 10.45
N ARG A 75 -5.82 -23.17 10.72
CA ARG A 75 -6.25 -24.19 9.74
C ARG A 75 -7.48 -23.80 8.89
N ALA A 76 -8.18 -22.71 9.23
CA ALA A 76 -9.38 -22.24 8.57
C ALA A 76 -9.17 -21.09 7.57
N LYS A 77 -8.20 -20.17 7.74
CA LYS A 77 -7.98 -19.00 6.85
C LYS A 77 -6.55 -18.43 6.99
N PRO A 78 -5.64 -18.61 6.03
CA PRO A 78 -4.38 -17.89 6.01
C PRO A 78 -4.62 -16.42 5.58
N HIS A 79 -4.18 -15.47 6.40
CA HIS A 79 -4.21 -14.03 6.08
C HIS A 79 -2.76 -13.54 5.98
N HIS A 80 -2.39 -12.96 4.84
CA HIS A 80 -1.07 -12.37 4.63
C HIS A 80 -1.22 -10.86 4.51
N THR A 81 -0.59 -10.09 5.41
CA THR A 81 -0.56 -8.63 5.36
C THR A 81 0.72 -8.19 4.66
N LEU A 82 0.59 -7.33 3.67
CA LEU A 82 1.69 -6.84 2.84
C LEU A 82 1.75 -5.33 2.95
N THR A 83 2.94 -4.78 3.24
CA THR A 83 3.18 -3.34 3.22
C THR A 83 4.08 -2.97 2.04
N LEU A 84 3.75 -1.85 1.40
CA LEU A 84 4.50 -1.25 0.32
C LEU A 84 4.96 0.11 0.78
N SER A 85 6.20 0.47 0.49
CA SER A 85 6.66 1.84 0.60
C SER A 85 7.13 2.38 -0.73
N LYS A 86 6.76 3.65 -0.98
CA LYS A 86 7.32 4.45 -2.06
C LYS A 86 8.20 5.51 -1.42
N THR A 87 9.51 5.34 -1.51
CA THR A 87 10.45 6.36 -1.06
C THR A 87 10.32 7.58 -1.97
N PRO A 88 9.99 8.78 -1.45
CA PRO A 88 9.94 9.98 -2.27
C PRO A 88 11.34 10.22 -2.85
N THR A 89 11.45 10.17 -4.18
CA THR A 89 12.71 10.48 -4.86
C THR A 89 12.87 12.00 -4.80
N THR A 90 13.73 12.48 -3.91
CA THR A 90 14.12 13.89 -3.85
C THR A 90 14.81 14.26 -5.16
N SER A 91 14.16 15.08 -5.98
CA SER A 91 14.80 15.84 -7.07
C SER A 91 15.04 17.27 -6.63
#